data_AF-A0A2T5JR56-F1
#
_entry.id   AF-A0A2T5JR56-F1
#
_cell.length_a   1.000
_cell.length_b   1.000
_cell.length_c   1.000
_cell.angle_alpha   90.00
_cell.angle_beta   90.00
_cell.angle_gamma   90.00
#
_symmetry.space_group_name_H-M   'P 1'
#
loop_
_entity.id
_entity.type
_entity.pdbx_description
1 polymer ?
#
loop_
_entity_poly.entity_id
_entity_poly.type
_entity_poly.pdbx_seq_one_letter_code
_entity_poly.pdbx_strand_id
1 'polypeptide(L)' 'MALEFDITTRNGPVQAQGTVDGIVPFHFEDHGDHWTARIGGHWQHTEPQSTATGPRRMAEARRNIYRALALFRSQAKHQA' A
#
# COMPACT_ATOMS: atom_id res chain seq x y z
N MET A 1 6.26 6.75 14.68
CA MET A 1 5.98 5.71 13.67
C MET A 1 6.61 6.16 12.36
N ALA A 2 7.70 5.50 11.96
CA ALA A 2 8.34 5.72 10.67
C ALA A 2 7.88 4.60 9.72
N LEU A 3 7.41 4.99 8.54
CA LEU A 3 7.16 4.06 7.44
C LEU A 3 8.32 4.24 6.47
N GLU A 4 9.15 3.23 6.35
CA GLU A 4 10.29 3.22 5.42
C GLU A 4 9.90 2.34 4.25
N PHE A 5 9.74 2.94 3.06
CA PHE A 5 9.37 2.22 1.86
C PHE A 5 9.97 2.87 0.63
N ASP A 6 10.42 2.03 -0.29
CA ASP A 6 10.92 2.43 -1.60
C ASP A 6 9.81 2.25 -2.63
N ILE A 7 9.42 3.34 -3.28
CA ILE A 7 8.47 3.29 -4.41
C ILE A 7 9.28 3.02 -5.66
N THR A 8 9.19 1.82 -6.20
CA THR A 8 9.84 1.46 -7.46
C THR A 8 8.83 1.61 -8.60
N THR A 9 9.15 2.46 -9.57
CA THR A 9 8.41 2.60 -10.82
C THR A 9 9.17 1.92 -11.95
N ARG A 10 8.84 0.67 -12.26
CA ARG A 10 9.30 0.03 -13.50
C ARG A 10 8.13 0.00 -14.47
N ASN A 11 8.16 0.83 -15.52
CA ASN A 11 7.28 0.82 -16.70
C ASN A 11 6.13 -0.22 -16.65
N GLY A 12 5.13 0.02 -15.79
CA GLY A 12 4.28 -1.05 -15.27
C GLY A 12 3.57 -0.68 -13.95
N PRO A 13 3.15 -1.65 -13.13
CA PRO A 13 2.46 -1.38 -11.86
C PRO A 13 3.34 -0.58 -10.89
N VAL A 14 2.72 0.31 -10.10
CA VAL A 14 3.46 1.04 -9.06
C VAL A 14 3.65 0.10 -7.89
N GLN A 15 4.90 -0.17 -7.53
CA GLN A 15 5.21 -1.04 -6.41
C GLN A 15 5.87 -0.26 -5.28
N ALA A 16 5.48 -0.57 -4.06
CA ALA A 16 6.12 -0.06 -2.85
C ALA A 16 6.40 -1.21 -1.90
N GLN A 17 7.65 -1.31 -1.45
CA GLN A 17 8.11 -2.34 -0.53
C GLN A 17 8.81 -1.69 0.65
N GLY A 18 8.65 -2.24 1.84
CA GLY A 18 9.23 -1.67 3.04
C GLY A 18 8.83 -2.39 4.31
N THR A 19 8.94 -1.69 5.44
CA THR A 19 8.50 -2.19 6.74
C THR A 19 7.64 -1.15 7.47
N VAL A 20 6.61 -1.63 8.16
CA VAL A 20 5.83 -0.84 9.12
C VAL A 20 6.51 -0.95 10.48
N ASP A 21 6.84 0.20 11.06
CA ASP A 21 7.53 0.31 12.36
C ASP A 21 8.86 -0.49 12.40
N GLY A 22 9.52 -0.66 11.24
CA GLY A 22 10.83 -1.31 11.11
C GLY A 22 10.80 -2.85 11.16
N ILE A 23 9.65 -3.48 11.45
CA ILE A 23 9.58 -4.92 11.76
C ILE A 23 8.58 -5.65 10.87
N VAL A 24 7.44 -5.04 10.55
CA VAL A 24 6.36 -5.74 9.84
C VAL A 24 6.52 -5.52 8.34
N PRO A 25 6.73 -6.57 7.52
CA PRO A 25 6.92 -6.40 6.08
C PRO A 25 5.69 -5.77 5.43
N PHE A 26 5.91 -4.82 4.54
CA PHE A 26 4.90 -4.11 3.78
C PHE A 26 5.18 -4.27 2.29
N HIS A 27 4.14 -4.63 1.54
CA HIS A 27 4.16 -4.64 0.09
C HIS A 27 2.89 -4.04 -0.46
N PHE A 28 3.01 -3.16 -1.45
CA PHE A 28 1.90 -2.54 -2.15
C PHE A 28 2.14 -2.62 -3.65
N GLU A 29 1.08 -2.92 -4.39
CA GLU A 29 1.07 -3.03 -5.84
C GLU A 29 -0.17 -2.31 -6.38
N ASP A 30 0.02 -1.36 -7.30
CA ASP A 30 -1.04 -0.70 -8.07
C ASP A 30 -0.97 -1.19 -9.52
N HIS A 31 -1.99 -1.95 -9.93
CA HIS A 31 -2.13 -2.55 -11.25
C HIS A 31 -2.83 -1.62 -12.27
N GLY A 32 -3.36 -0.48 -11.83
CA GLY A 32 -4.04 0.53 -12.64
C GLY A 32 -5.56 0.48 -12.53
N ASP A 33 -6.15 -0.71 -12.53
CA ASP A 33 -7.59 -0.95 -12.32
C ASP A 33 -7.93 -1.31 -10.86
N HIS A 34 -6.96 -1.88 -10.14
CA HIS A 34 -7.03 -2.16 -8.71
C HIS A 34 -5.66 -2.05 -8.07
N TRP A 35 -5.64 -1.97 -6.75
CA TRP A 35 -4.41 -2.03 -5.97
C TRP A 35 -4.55 -3.05 -4.85
N THR A 36 -3.42 -3.63 -4.46
CA THR A 36 -3.30 -4.60 -3.38
C THR A 36 -2.23 -4.15 -2.40
N ALA A 37 -2.52 -4.28 -1.11
CA ALA A 37 -1.56 -4.10 -0.03
C ALA A 37 -1.48 -5.37 0.81
N ARG A 38 -0.25 -5.78 1.15
CA ARG A 38 0.06 -6.89 2.06
C ARG A 38 0.88 -6.35 3.22
N ILE A 39 0.48 -6.67 4.44
CA ILE A 39 1.17 -6.27 5.68
C ILE A 39 1.35 -7.52 6.55
N GLY A 40 2.60 -7.80 6.93
CA GLY A 40 2.93 -9.02 7.66
C GLY A 40 2.68 -10.28 6.85
N GLY A 41 2.39 -11.40 7.53
CA GLY A 41 2.18 -12.70 6.88
C GLY A 41 0.74 -13.01 6.47
N HIS A 42 -0.25 -12.28 7.00
CA HIS A 42 -1.66 -12.71 6.91
C HIS A 42 -2.61 -11.61 6.44
N TRP A 43 -2.22 -10.34 6.57
CA TRP A 43 -3.10 -9.24 6.18
C TRP A 43 -2.92 -8.90 4.71
N GLN A 44 -4.01 -8.96 3.96
CA GLN A 44 -4.07 -8.52 2.57
C GLN A 44 -5.34 -7.71 2.36
N HIS A 45 -5.23 -6.63 1.62
CA HIS A 45 -6.35 -5.79 1.24
C HIS A 45 -6.25 -5.42 -0.24
N THR A 46 -7.33 -5.62 -0.97
CA THR A 46 -7.44 -5.30 -2.39
C THR A 46 -8.64 -4.40 -2.60
N GLU A 47 -8.44 -3.28 -3.28
CA GLU A 47 -9.51 -2.34 -3.62
C GLU A 47 -9.42 -1.91 -5.09
N PRO A 48 -10.57 -1.69 -5.76
CA PRO A 48 -10.58 -1.11 -7.09
C PRO A 48 -9.97 0.31 -7.06
N GLN A 49 -9.22 0.62 -8.10
CA GLN A 49 -8.59 1.92 -8.29
C GLN A 49 -9.45 2.75 -9.23
N SER A 50 -9.72 4.00 -8.86
CA SER A 50 -10.27 4.95 -9.84
C SER A 50 -9.22 5.20 -10.92
N THR A 51 -9.66 5.25 -12.18
CA THR A 51 -8.81 5.35 -13.38
C THR A 51 -8.07 6.69 -13.46
N ALA A 52 -7.06 6.87 -12.62
CA ALA A 52 -6.19 8.03 -12.65
C ALA A 52 -4.99 7.76 -13.56
N THR A 53 -4.84 8.63 -14.56
CA THR A 53 -3.74 8.56 -15.53
C THR A 53 -2.65 9.59 -15.24
N GLY A 54 -1.42 9.28 -15.65
CA GLY A 54 -0.30 10.22 -15.63
C GLY A 54 0.28 10.53 -14.22
N PRO A 55 0.79 11.76 -13.99
CA PRO A 55 1.48 12.14 -12.74
C PRO A 55 0.66 11.94 -11.46
N ARG A 56 -0.68 11.91 -11.61
CA ARG A 56 -1.63 11.70 -10.52
C ARG A 56 -1.50 10.30 -9.90
N ARG A 57 -1.00 9.32 -10.67
CA ARG A 57 -0.85 7.92 -10.24
C ARG A 57 0.09 7.75 -9.04
N MET A 58 1.18 8.51 -8.97
CA MET A 58 2.09 8.47 -7.81
C MET A 58 1.44 9.00 -6.54
N ALA A 59 0.71 10.12 -6.65
CA ALA A 59 0.00 10.71 -5.52
C ALA A 59 -1.13 9.78 -5.01
N GLU A 60 -1.83 9.12 -5.94
CA GLU A 60 -2.86 8.14 -5.61
C GLU A 60 -2.31 6.87 -4.99
N ALA A 61 -1.22 6.30 -5.55
CA ALA A 61 -0.53 5.17 -4.96
C ALA A 61 -0.09 5.49 -3.53
N ARG A 62 0.50 6.66 -3.30
CA ARG A 62 0.92 7.09 -1.96
C ARG A 62 -0.28 7.24 -1.01
N ARG A 63 -1.41 7.79 -1.48
CA ARG A 63 -2.66 7.87 -0.71
C ARG A 63 -3.21 6.47 -0.37
N ASN A 64 -3.18 5.54 -1.31
CA ASN A 64 -3.66 4.16 -1.12
C ASN A 64 -2.76 3.39 -0.13
N ILE A 65 -1.44 3.61 -0.17
CA ILE A 65 -0.49 3.09 0.83
C ILE A 65 -0.87 3.56 2.24
N TYR A 66 -1.07 4.87 2.44
CA TYR A 66 -1.49 5.38 3.76
C TYR A 66 -2.86 4.85 4.19
N ARG A 67 -3.79 4.67 3.24
CA ARG A 67 -5.10 4.09 3.51
C ARG A 67 -4.99 2.63 3.98
N ALA A 68 -4.17 1.82 3.31
CA ALA A 68 -3.92 0.44 3.69
C ALA A 68 -3.38 0.33 5.13
N LEU A 69 -2.44 1.21 5.49
CA LEU A 69 -1.88 1.27 6.84
C LEU A 69 -2.91 1.67 7.89
N ALA A 70 -3.77 2.64 7.57
CA ALA A 70 -4.86 3.05 8.46
C ALA A 70 -5.86 1.91 8.68
N LEU A 71 -6.22 1.17 7.62
CA LEU A 71 -7.11 0.01 7.69
C LEU A 71 -6.50 -1.12 8.53
N PHE A 72 -5.24 -1.47 8.28
CA PHE A 72 -4.51 -2.47 9.06
C PHE A 72 -4.51 -2.13 10.55
N ARG A 73 -4.18 -0.87 10.90
CA ARG A 73 -4.19 -0.42 12.30
C ARG A 73 -5.58 -0.44 12.92
N SER A 74 -6.61 -0.05 12.17
CA SER A 74 -7.99 -0.08 12.65
C SER A 74 -8.43 -1.51 12.95
N GLN A 75 -8.08 -2.47 12.09
CA GLN A 75 -8.40 -3.88 12.30
C GLN A 75 -7.59 -4.49 13.45
N ALA A 76 -6.30 -4.18 13.55
CA ALA A 76 -5.45 -4.62 14.67
C ALA A 76 -6.00 -4.15 16.04
N LYS A 77 -6.57 -2.93 16.11
CA LYS A 77 -7.23 -2.42 17.32
C LYS A 77 -8.55 -3.13 17.68
N HIS A 78 -9.22 -3.74 16.71
CA HIS A 78 -10.46 -4.49 16.96
C HIS A 78 -10.21 -5.97 17.30
N GLN A 79 -8.98 -6.45 17.09
CA GLN A 79 -8.57 -7.82 17.44
C GLN A 79 -7.83 -7.92 18.79
N ALA A 80 -7.65 -6.80 19.49
CA ALA A 80 -7.03 -6.70 20.82
C ALA A 80 -8.12 -6.46 21.88
#